data_AF-A0A926YQ18-F1
#
_entry.id   AF-A0A926YQ18-F1
#
_cell.length_a   1.000
_cell.length_b   1.000
_cell.length_c   1.000
_cell.angle_alpha   90.00
_cell.angle_beta   90.00
_cell.angle_gamma   90.00
#
_symmetry.space_group_name_H-M   'P 1'
#
loop_
_entity.id
_entity.type
_entity.pdbx_description
1 polymer ?
#
loop_
_entity_poly.entity_id
_entity_poly.type
_entity_poly.pdbx_seq_one_letter_code
_entity_poly.pdbx_strand_id
1 'polypeptide(L)'
;MEQDLQAMSDSDGADDSELTNDIVTVSRLQVALRSRAKRLQTKLSDIALRANTATAEGLFELLQETASTLLENADFWTHVLAGSQTVDSREQAEALFNQYSIQERSKFSAETLTNVNGVVSQKAPVAPPSSEQPAYIVVTLLLGTADDAPLFNEIYSTSLLRDVLEDITLLRSRFLLVFELLWTPQDVTDSLTEADLASDYADLVPIA
;
A
#
# COMPACT_ATOMS: atom_id res chain seq x y z
N MET A 1 29.46 21.84 -12.44
CA MET A 1 30.44 20.74 -12.33
C MET A 1 30.99 20.62 -10.92
N GLU A 2 31.61 21.64 -10.30
CA GLU A 2 32.02 21.55 -8.88
C GLU A 2 30.83 21.61 -7.89
N GLN A 3 29.79 22.40 -8.18
CA GLN A 3 28.56 22.40 -7.38
C GLN A 3 27.77 21.08 -7.47
N ASP A 4 27.82 20.40 -8.62
CA ASP A 4 27.15 19.11 -8.81
C ASP A 4 27.85 17.98 -8.04
N LEU A 5 29.20 17.99 -7.98
CA LEU A 5 29.96 16.98 -7.23
C LEU A 5 29.73 17.09 -5.72
N GLN A 6 29.55 18.30 -5.20
CA GLN A 6 29.35 18.53 -3.76
C GLN A 6 27.92 18.19 -3.32
N ALA A 7 26.92 18.44 -4.16
CA ALA A 7 25.55 17.99 -3.91
C ALA A 7 25.42 16.45 -3.90
N MET A 8 26.17 15.76 -4.77
CA MET A 8 26.21 14.30 -4.81
C MET A 8 26.91 13.68 -3.60
N SER A 9 27.96 14.31 -3.06
CA SER A 9 28.64 13.81 -1.86
C SER A 9 27.82 13.99 -0.59
N ASP A 10 27.07 15.10 -0.50
CA ASP A 10 26.21 15.37 0.66
C ASP A 10 24.96 14.48 0.66
N SER A 11 24.40 14.14 -0.52
CA SER A 11 23.28 13.20 -0.61
C SER A 11 23.66 11.77 -0.23
N ASP A 12 24.85 11.31 -0.63
CA ASP A 12 25.31 9.95 -0.34
C ASP A 12 25.61 9.78 1.17
N GLY A 13 26.11 10.84 1.82
CA GLY A 13 26.34 10.87 3.27
C GLY A 13 25.07 10.97 4.11
N ALA A 14 24.05 11.69 3.63
CA ALA A 14 22.73 11.71 4.27
C ALA A 14 22.03 10.35 4.17
N ASP A 15 22.05 9.73 2.98
CA ASP A 15 21.47 8.41 2.75
C ASP A 15 22.06 7.33 3.67
N ASP A 16 23.39 7.30 3.82
CA ASP A 16 24.06 6.30 4.67
C ASP A 16 23.69 6.49 6.15
N SER A 17 23.43 7.74 6.56
CA SER A 17 22.99 8.04 7.93
C SER A 17 21.55 7.59 8.20
N GLU A 18 20.65 7.73 7.22
CA GLU A 18 19.26 7.25 7.30
C GLU A 18 19.20 5.72 7.35
N LEU A 19 19.98 5.04 6.50
CA LEU A 19 20.00 3.57 6.44
C LEU A 19 20.59 2.90 7.69
N THR A 20 21.41 3.62 8.47
CA THR A 20 22.12 3.08 9.63
C THR A 20 21.52 3.49 10.97
N ASN A 21 20.55 4.39 10.99
CA ASN A 21 19.84 4.78 12.20
C ASN A 21 18.68 3.80 12.52
N ASP A 22 17.95 4.10 13.61
CA ASP A 22 16.77 3.33 14.05
C ASP A 22 15.44 4.05 13.76
N ILE A 23 15.50 5.18 13.05
CA ILE A 23 14.33 5.93 12.61
C ILE A 23 13.66 5.16 11.48
N VAL A 24 12.34 5.10 11.53
CA VAL A 24 11.54 4.42 10.51
C VAL A 24 10.29 5.25 10.25
N THR A 25 9.96 5.39 8.98
CA THR A 25 8.69 5.97 8.54
C THR A 25 7.72 4.86 8.16
N VAL A 26 6.60 4.77 8.89
CA VAL A 26 5.49 3.85 8.60
C VAL A 26 4.40 4.60 7.86
N SER A 27 4.08 4.16 6.65
CA SER A 27 3.08 4.78 5.79
C SER A 27 1.96 3.82 5.42
N ARG A 28 0.73 4.30 5.52
CA ARG A 28 -0.50 3.62 5.11
C ARG A 28 -1.20 4.45 4.04
N LEU A 29 -1.30 3.90 2.84
CA LEU A 29 -2.06 4.47 1.73
C LEU A 29 -3.20 3.53 1.38
N GLN A 30 -4.45 4.00 1.50
CA GLN A 30 -5.64 3.26 1.09
C GLN A 30 -6.26 3.96 -0.12
N VAL A 31 -6.62 3.20 -1.15
CA VAL A 31 -7.27 3.71 -2.36
C VAL A 31 -8.55 2.92 -2.60
N ALA A 32 -9.69 3.60 -2.64
CA ALA A 32 -10.98 2.99 -2.97
C ALA A 32 -11.29 3.18 -4.46
N LEU A 33 -11.62 2.09 -5.15
CA LEU A 33 -11.91 2.07 -6.59
C LEU A 33 -13.33 1.57 -6.88
N ARG A 34 -14.04 2.22 -7.81
CA ARG A 34 -15.39 1.83 -8.28
C ARG A 34 -15.35 0.66 -9.27
N SER A 35 -16.34 -0.25 -9.23
CA SER A 35 -16.24 -1.53 -9.93
C SER A 35 -16.38 -1.47 -11.46
N ARG A 36 -15.22 -1.56 -12.12
CA ARG A 36 -14.90 -2.67 -13.05
C ARG A 36 -13.84 -3.61 -12.46
N ALA A 37 -13.77 -3.61 -11.13
CA ALA A 37 -12.63 -4.00 -10.33
C ALA A 37 -12.43 -5.52 -10.14
N LYS A 38 -13.28 -6.37 -10.72
CA LYS A 38 -13.02 -7.83 -10.78
C LYS A 38 -11.66 -8.13 -11.42
N ARG A 39 -11.29 -7.36 -12.46
CA ARG A 39 -9.97 -7.45 -13.09
C ARG A 39 -8.85 -7.05 -12.13
N LEU A 40 -9.10 -6.08 -11.26
CA LEU A 40 -8.13 -5.60 -10.27
C LEU A 40 -7.87 -6.67 -9.22
N GLN A 41 -8.89 -7.29 -8.62
CA GLN A 41 -8.69 -8.39 -7.64
C GLN A 41 -7.92 -9.56 -8.24
N THR A 42 -8.25 -9.96 -9.47
CA THR A 42 -7.48 -10.99 -10.18
C THR A 42 -6.03 -10.54 -10.33
N LYS A 43 -5.78 -9.32 -10.80
CA LYS A 43 -4.43 -8.77 -11.00
C LYS A 43 -3.64 -8.69 -9.69
N LEU A 44 -4.25 -8.21 -8.60
CA LEU A 44 -3.63 -8.15 -7.28
C LEU A 44 -3.32 -9.55 -6.73
N SER A 45 -4.24 -10.51 -6.89
CA SER A 45 -4.00 -11.90 -6.51
C SER A 45 -2.81 -12.48 -7.26
N ASP A 46 -2.77 -12.23 -8.57
CA ASP A 46 -1.72 -12.63 -9.48
C ASP A 46 -0.34 -12.08 -9.06
N ILE A 47 -0.26 -10.77 -8.79
CA ILE A 47 0.98 -10.12 -8.31
C ILE A 47 1.39 -10.74 -6.97
N ALA A 48 0.47 -10.82 -6.02
CA ALA A 48 0.73 -11.36 -4.69
C ALA A 48 1.20 -12.83 -4.73
N LEU A 49 0.73 -13.66 -5.67
CA LEU A 49 1.15 -15.06 -5.80
C LEU A 49 2.55 -15.24 -6.38
N ARG A 50 3.00 -14.30 -7.23
CA ARG A 50 4.32 -14.37 -7.87
C ARG A 50 5.41 -13.71 -7.03
N ALA A 51 5.05 -12.75 -6.18
CA ALA A 51 6.00 -12.00 -5.38
C ALA A 51 6.81 -12.91 -4.44
N ASN A 52 8.13 -12.72 -4.43
CA ASN A 52 9.02 -13.33 -3.44
C ASN A 52 9.11 -12.43 -2.21
N THR A 53 8.13 -12.50 -1.31
CA THR A 53 8.08 -11.65 -0.11
C THR A 53 9.10 -12.03 0.97
N ALA A 54 9.96 -13.02 0.71
CA ALA A 54 11.07 -13.39 1.60
C ALA A 54 12.35 -12.58 1.34
N THR A 55 12.39 -11.73 0.30
CA THR A 55 13.55 -10.89 -0.02
C THR A 55 13.17 -9.43 -0.15
N ALA A 56 14.11 -8.53 0.13
CA ALA A 56 13.90 -7.08 -0.02
C ALA A 56 13.60 -6.71 -1.47
N GLU A 57 14.27 -7.34 -2.43
CA GLU A 57 14.03 -7.14 -3.86
C GLU A 57 12.60 -7.55 -4.24
N GLY A 58 12.12 -8.69 -3.74
CA GLY A 58 10.77 -9.16 -4.07
C GLY A 58 9.66 -8.35 -3.39
N LEU A 59 9.92 -7.78 -2.20
CA LEU A 59 9.02 -6.80 -1.58
C LEU A 59 8.97 -5.50 -2.39
N PHE A 60 10.12 -5.05 -2.90
CA PHE A 60 10.20 -3.86 -3.73
C PHE A 60 9.50 -4.05 -5.08
N GLU A 61 9.71 -5.19 -5.74
CA GLU A 61 8.98 -5.57 -6.97
C GLU A 61 7.46 -5.59 -6.73
N LEU A 62 7.02 -6.20 -5.62
CA LEU A 62 5.61 -6.22 -5.22
C LEU A 62 5.04 -4.81 -5.02
N LEU A 63 5.79 -3.90 -4.39
CA LEU A 63 5.41 -2.50 -4.22
C LEU A 63 5.27 -1.77 -5.57
N GLN A 64 6.27 -1.89 -6.45
CA GLN A 64 6.26 -1.24 -7.76
C GLN A 64 5.11 -1.75 -8.64
N GLU A 65 4.91 -3.07 -8.73
CA GLU A 65 3.81 -3.65 -9.50
C GLU A 65 2.44 -3.23 -8.96
N THR A 66 2.30 -3.12 -7.64
CA THR A 66 1.07 -2.64 -7.00
C THR A 66 0.80 -1.19 -7.35
N ALA A 67 1.79 -0.29 -7.18
CA ALA A 67 1.63 1.13 -7.48
C ALA A 67 1.33 1.35 -8.97
N SER A 68 2.02 0.66 -9.88
CA SER A 68 1.73 0.68 -11.32
C SER A 68 0.31 0.19 -11.63
N THR A 69 -0.13 -0.90 -10.98
CA THR A 69 -1.48 -1.43 -11.17
C THR A 69 -2.54 -0.42 -10.71
N LEU A 70 -2.30 0.32 -9.63
CA LEU A 70 -3.20 1.38 -9.19
C LEU A 70 -3.23 2.55 -10.18
N LEU A 71 -2.08 2.98 -10.69
CA LEU A 71 -1.96 4.03 -11.72
C LEU A 71 -2.71 3.66 -13.02
N GLU A 72 -2.60 2.41 -13.47
CA GLU A 72 -3.35 1.89 -14.63
C GLU A 72 -4.88 1.94 -14.44
N ASN A 73 -5.36 2.02 -13.19
CA ASN A 73 -6.77 2.07 -12.83
C ASN A 73 -7.20 3.45 -12.29
N ALA A 74 -6.45 4.51 -12.61
CA ALA A 74 -6.69 5.86 -12.07
C ALA A 74 -8.09 6.42 -12.36
N ASP A 75 -8.69 6.08 -13.51
CA ASP A 75 -10.06 6.50 -13.86
C ASP A 75 -11.14 5.94 -12.92
N PHE A 76 -10.79 4.97 -12.07
CA PHE A 76 -11.70 4.33 -11.13
C PHE A 76 -11.48 4.75 -9.68
N TRP A 77 -10.47 5.55 -9.37
CA TRP A 77 -10.25 6.07 -8.02
C TRP A 77 -11.45 6.89 -7.56
N THR A 78 -11.75 6.82 -6.27
CA THR A 78 -12.89 7.54 -5.69
C THR A 78 -12.56 8.18 -4.35
N HIS A 79 -11.85 7.46 -3.49
CA HIS A 79 -11.48 7.94 -2.17
C HIS A 79 -10.06 7.48 -1.83
N VAL A 80 -9.43 8.20 -0.92
CA VAL A 80 -8.10 7.91 -0.43
C VAL A 80 -8.03 8.09 1.09
N LEU A 81 -7.17 7.32 1.74
CA LEU A 81 -6.64 7.66 3.05
C LEU A 81 -5.13 7.60 2.95
N ALA A 82 -4.47 8.65 3.42
CA ALA A 82 -3.02 8.73 3.45
C ALA A 82 -2.59 9.08 4.87
N GLY A 83 -1.77 8.23 5.48
CA GLY A 83 -1.09 8.51 6.73
C GLY A 83 0.36 8.07 6.64
N SER A 84 1.29 8.91 7.10
CA SER A 84 2.72 8.59 7.15
C SER A 84 3.30 9.17 8.44
N GLN A 85 3.94 8.31 9.23
CA GLN A 85 4.43 8.64 10.56
C GLN A 85 5.85 8.12 10.75
N THR A 86 6.76 9.05 11.06
CA THR A 86 8.14 8.75 11.44
C THR A 86 8.23 8.53 12.94
N VAL A 87 8.97 7.50 13.35
CA VAL A 87 9.22 7.15 14.75
C VAL A 87 10.71 6.87 14.97
N ASP A 88 11.20 7.18 16.18
CA ASP A 88 12.63 7.16 16.50
C ASP A 88 13.17 5.77 16.89
N SER A 89 12.39 4.69 16.73
CA SER A 89 12.87 3.33 16.98
C SER A 89 12.16 2.26 16.15
N ARG A 90 12.87 1.19 15.84
CA ARG A 90 12.35 0.04 15.08
C ARG A 90 11.23 -0.69 15.82
N GLU A 91 11.27 -0.75 17.15
CA GLU A 91 10.21 -1.37 17.96
C GLU A 91 8.91 -0.56 17.89
N GLN A 92 8.99 0.77 17.92
CA GLN A 92 7.82 1.63 17.75
C GLN A 92 7.24 1.48 16.35
N ALA A 93 8.10 1.37 15.35
CA ALA A 93 7.69 1.18 13.96
C ALA A 93 7.00 -0.16 13.76
N GLU A 94 7.55 -1.25 14.30
CA GLU A 94 6.95 -2.58 14.26
C GLU A 94 5.59 -2.59 14.96
N ALA A 95 5.48 -1.95 16.14
CA ALA A 95 4.21 -1.84 16.85
C ALA A 95 3.15 -1.08 16.03
N LEU A 96 3.53 0.04 15.41
CA LEU A 96 2.65 0.86 14.58
C LEU A 96 2.22 0.13 13.30
N PHE A 97 3.17 -0.52 12.62
CA PHE A 97 2.91 -1.32 11.42
C PHE A 97 1.93 -2.47 11.74
N ASN A 98 2.20 -3.24 12.80
CA ASN A 98 1.33 -4.33 13.24
C ASN A 98 -0.07 -3.83 13.63
N GLN A 99 -0.15 -2.68 14.30
CA GLN A 99 -1.43 -2.05 14.62
C GLN A 99 -2.23 -1.75 13.34
N TYR A 100 -1.61 -1.14 12.32
CA TYR A 100 -2.29 -0.85 11.06
C TYR A 100 -2.68 -2.13 10.30
N SER A 101 -1.81 -3.13 10.26
CA SER A 101 -2.10 -4.43 9.63
C SER A 101 -3.31 -5.11 10.28
N ILE A 102 -3.36 -5.16 11.63
CA ILE A 102 -4.48 -5.75 12.37
C ILE A 102 -5.79 -4.97 12.14
N GLN A 103 -5.73 -3.63 12.20
CA GLN A 103 -6.90 -2.77 11.95
C GLN A 103 -7.46 -2.92 10.53
N GLU A 104 -6.62 -3.26 9.56
CA GLU A 104 -7.06 -3.48 8.19
C GLU A 104 -7.64 -4.88 8.02
N ARG A 105 -6.93 -5.90 8.51
CA ARG A 105 -7.38 -7.30 8.49
C ARG A 105 -8.67 -7.53 9.27
N SER A 106 -8.99 -6.70 10.27
CA SER A 106 -10.27 -6.80 10.99
C SER A 106 -11.50 -6.48 10.14
N LYS A 107 -11.32 -5.81 8.98
CA LYS A 107 -12.40 -5.48 8.03
C LYS A 107 -12.68 -6.60 7.04
N PHE A 108 -11.86 -7.66 7.04
CA PHE A 108 -11.96 -8.71 6.03
C PHE A 108 -13.11 -9.64 6.41
N SER A 109 -14.11 -9.79 5.53
CA SER A 109 -15.14 -10.81 5.66
C SER A 109 -14.54 -12.22 5.62
N ALA A 110 -13.57 -12.42 4.73
CA ALA A 110 -12.72 -13.60 4.65
C ALA A 110 -11.36 -13.24 4.05
N GLU A 111 -10.29 -13.65 4.73
CA GLU A 111 -8.94 -13.62 4.16
C GLU A 111 -8.65 -14.91 3.40
N THR A 112 -8.67 -14.81 2.07
CA THR A 112 -8.57 -15.93 1.13
C THR A 112 -7.19 -16.06 0.50
N LEU A 113 -6.34 -15.02 0.55
CA LEU A 113 -4.98 -15.05 0.01
C LEU A 113 -4.03 -14.29 0.92
N THR A 114 -2.97 -14.97 1.36
CA THR A 114 -1.82 -14.35 2.04
C THR A 114 -0.52 -14.76 1.36
N ASN A 115 0.46 -13.87 1.38
CA ASN A 115 1.85 -14.17 1.04
C ASN A 115 2.76 -13.45 2.02
N VAL A 116 3.25 -14.18 3.02
CA VAL A 116 4.08 -13.62 4.09
C VAL A 116 5.40 -14.37 4.12
N ASN A 117 6.50 -13.65 3.94
CA ASN A 117 7.85 -14.20 4.01
C ASN A 117 8.05 -15.41 3.08
N GLY A 118 7.51 -15.31 1.86
CA GLY A 118 7.50 -16.36 0.82
C GLY A 118 6.51 -17.49 1.04
N VAL A 119 5.73 -17.47 2.14
CA VAL A 119 4.73 -18.49 2.44
C VAL A 119 3.36 -18.04 1.94
N VAL A 120 2.91 -18.68 0.86
CA VAL A 120 1.59 -18.45 0.26
C VAL A 120 0.54 -19.32 0.94
N SER A 121 -0.58 -18.71 1.35
CA SER A 121 -1.79 -19.41 1.76
C SER A 121 -2.96 -19.00 0.87
N GLN A 122 -3.74 -19.97 0.39
CA GLN A 122 -4.97 -19.73 -0.33
C GLN A 122 -6.12 -20.53 0.27
N LYS A 123 -7.28 -19.90 0.42
CA LYS A 123 -8.53 -20.53 0.86
C LYS A 123 -9.59 -20.33 -0.21
N ALA A 124 -10.47 -21.31 -0.36
CA ALA A 124 -11.64 -21.16 -1.21
C ALA A 124 -12.50 -19.98 -0.69
N PRO A 125 -13.00 -19.12 -1.58
CA PRO A 125 -13.90 -18.05 -1.15
C PRO A 125 -15.17 -18.63 -0.53
N VAL A 126 -15.68 -17.96 0.51
CA VAL A 126 -16.99 -18.25 1.08
C VAL A 126 -17.98 -17.33 0.36
N ALA A 127 -18.77 -17.89 -0.56
CA ALA A 127 -19.63 -17.12 -1.45
C ALA A 127 -20.58 -16.17 -0.69
N PRO A 128 -20.48 -14.84 -0.87
CA PRO A 128 -21.51 -13.90 -0.45
C PRO A 128 -22.57 -13.72 -1.57
N PRO A 129 -23.79 -13.24 -1.23
CA PRO A 129 -24.83 -13.01 -2.22
C PRO A 129 -24.43 -11.89 -3.19
N SER A 130 -24.53 -12.15 -4.49
CA SER A 130 -24.31 -11.12 -5.52
C SER A 130 -25.29 -9.96 -5.32
N SER A 131 -24.78 -8.73 -5.22
CA SER A 131 -25.61 -7.52 -5.30
C SER A 131 -25.31 -6.75 -6.59
N GLU A 132 -26.35 -6.17 -7.20
CA GLU A 132 -26.24 -5.31 -8.40
C GLU A 132 -25.91 -3.84 -8.04
N GLN A 133 -25.38 -3.59 -6.84
CA GLN A 133 -25.13 -2.24 -6.30
C GLN A 133 -23.76 -1.69 -6.72
N PRO A 134 -23.53 -0.36 -6.61
CA PRO A 134 -22.20 0.20 -6.76
C PRO A 134 -21.22 -0.53 -5.83
N ALA A 135 -20.16 -1.01 -6.44
CA ALA A 135 -19.23 -1.95 -5.85
C ALA A 135 -17.85 -1.28 -5.75
N TYR A 136 -17.24 -1.35 -4.57
CA TYR A 136 -15.92 -0.79 -4.29
C TYR A 136 -14.94 -1.89 -3.93
N ILE A 137 -13.67 -1.59 -4.19
CA ILE A 137 -12.52 -2.33 -3.67
C ILE A 137 -11.62 -1.33 -3.00
N VAL A 138 -11.19 -1.62 -1.79
CA VAL A 138 -10.16 -0.84 -1.10
C VAL A 138 -8.85 -1.60 -1.19
N VAL A 139 -7.82 -0.94 -1.73
CA VAL A 139 -6.44 -1.45 -1.78
C VAL A 139 -5.63 -0.66 -0.76
N THR A 140 -4.94 -1.37 0.12
CA THR A 140 -4.14 -0.80 1.21
C THR A 140 -2.69 -1.18 1.01
N LEU A 141 -1.84 -0.17 0.86
CA LEU A 141 -0.39 -0.26 0.83
C LEU A 141 0.11 0.13 2.22
N LEU A 142 0.73 -0.80 2.93
CA LEU A 142 1.36 -0.54 4.22
C LEU A 142 2.85 -0.79 4.09
N LEU A 143 3.66 0.24 4.34
CA LEU A 143 5.10 0.20 4.10
C LEU A 143 5.86 0.84 5.26
N GLY A 144 7.01 0.24 5.59
CA GLY A 144 8.00 0.82 6.48
C GLY A 144 9.25 1.15 5.69
N THR A 145 9.72 2.39 5.77
CA THR A 145 10.95 2.83 5.10
C THR A 145 11.95 3.38 6.10
N ALA A 146 13.24 3.32 5.74
CA ALA A 146 14.33 3.91 6.51
C ALA A 146 14.45 5.43 6.32
N ASP A 147 13.53 6.06 5.58
CA ASP A 147 13.54 7.52 5.41
C ASP A 147 13.19 8.22 6.73
N ASP A 148 13.93 9.28 7.05
CA ASP A 148 13.72 10.09 8.26
C ASP A 148 12.57 11.11 8.10
N ALA A 149 11.79 11.00 7.02
CA ALA A 149 10.69 11.88 6.70
C ALA A 149 9.44 11.12 6.21
N PRO A 150 8.24 11.65 6.45
CA PRO A 150 7.00 11.11 5.90
C PRO A 150 7.07 10.96 4.37
N LEU A 151 6.66 9.80 3.86
CA LEU A 151 6.72 9.49 2.42
C LEU A 151 5.79 10.40 1.61
N PHE A 152 4.66 10.79 2.18
CA PHE A 152 3.70 11.68 1.57
C PHE A 152 2.95 12.48 2.62
N ASN A 153 2.43 13.63 2.19
CA ASN A 153 1.53 14.47 2.99
C ASN A 153 0.06 14.06 2.75
N GLU A 154 -0.87 14.87 3.24
CA GLU A 154 -2.30 14.69 2.97
C GLU A 154 -2.61 14.66 1.47
N ILE A 155 -3.40 13.67 1.06
CA ILE A 155 -3.85 13.50 -0.32
C ILE A 155 -5.34 13.84 -0.38
N TYR A 156 -5.69 14.86 -1.17
CA TYR A 156 -7.07 15.36 -1.30
C TYR A 156 -7.51 15.55 -2.75
N SER A 157 -6.73 15.04 -3.72
CA SER A 157 -7.08 15.11 -5.14
C SER A 157 -6.50 13.94 -5.93
N THR A 158 -7.12 13.67 -7.08
CA THR A 158 -6.67 12.65 -8.03
C THR A 158 -5.25 12.92 -8.56
N SER A 159 -4.86 14.19 -8.76
CA SER A 159 -3.50 14.53 -9.18
C SER A 159 -2.48 14.22 -8.10
N LEU A 160 -2.75 14.58 -6.84
CA LEU A 160 -1.84 14.27 -5.74
C LEU A 160 -1.69 12.77 -5.50
N LEU A 161 -2.78 12.00 -5.63
CA LEU A 161 -2.69 10.54 -5.52
C LEU A 161 -1.82 9.96 -6.64
N ARG A 162 -1.92 10.50 -7.86
CA ARG A 162 -1.07 10.10 -8.98
C ARG A 162 0.40 10.40 -8.68
N ASP A 163 0.72 11.62 -8.27
CA ASP A 163 2.09 12.02 -7.95
C ASP A 163 2.69 11.10 -6.87
N VAL A 164 1.94 10.82 -5.80
CA VAL A 164 2.38 9.90 -4.72
C VAL A 164 2.61 8.47 -5.23
N LEU A 165 1.72 7.94 -6.07
CA LEU A 165 1.92 6.60 -6.62
C LEU A 165 3.09 6.55 -7.60
N GLU A 166 3.32 7.60 -8.38
CA GLU A 166 4.50 7.75 -9.23
C GLU A 166 5.78 7.81 -8.39
N ASP A 167 5.80 8.59 -7.31
CA ASP A 167 6.93 8.67 -6.37
C ASP A 167 7.21 7.31 -5.71
N ILE A 168 6.18 6.54 -5.34
CA ILE A 168 6.32 5.17 -4.84
C ILE A 168 7.03 4.26 -5.86
N THR A 169 6.74 4.41 -7.16
CA THR A 169 7.45 3.61 -8.19
C THR A 169 8.93 3.95 -8.31
N LEU A 170 9.32 5.16 -7.88
CA LEU A 170 10.69 5.68 -7.95
C LEU A 170 11.47 5.49 -6.64
N LEU A 171 10.84 4.89 -5.61
CA LEU A 171 11.50 4.61 -4.35
C LEU A 171 12.78 3.79 -4.54
N ARG A 172 13.75 4.04 -3.66
CA ARG A 172 15.00 3.30 -3.66
C ARG A 172 14.78 1.99 -2.89
N SER A 173 15.01 0.85 -3.53
CA SER A 173 14.80 -0.46 -2.91
C SER A 173 15.48 -0.63 -1.55
N ARG A 174 16.68 -0.05 -1.38
CA ARG A 174 17.45 -0.09 -0.13
C ARG A 174 16.77 0.60 1.06
N PHE A 175 15.85 1.52 0.80
CA PHE A 175 15.10 2.24 1.85
C PHE A 175 13.83 1.49 2.27
N LEU A 176 13.34 0.54 1.46
CA LEU A 176 12.16 -0.24 1.81
C LEU A 176 12.53 -1.32 2.82
N LEU A 177 12.03 -1.20 4.05
CA LEU A 177 12.27 -2.18 5.12
C LEU A 177 11.22 -3.30 5.10
N VAL A 178 9.96 -2.94 4.85
CA VAL A 178 8.83 -3.87 4.84
C VAL A 178 7.71 -3.34 3.95
N PHE A 179 7.01 -4.23 3.27
CA PHE A 179 5.79 -3.91 2.53
C PHE A 179 4.73 -5.00 2.74
N GLU A 180 3.49 -4.57 2.98
CA GLU A 180 2.31 -5.42 3.01
C GLU A 180 1.26 -4.86 2.06
N LEU A 181 0.83 -5.71 1.12
CA LEU A 181 -0.30 -5.46 0.22
C LEU A 181 -1.56 -6.13 0.78
N LEU A 182 -2.59 -5.33 1.01
CA LEU A 182 -3.91 -5.77 1.46
C LEU A 182 -4.96 -5.25 0.47
N TRP A 183 -6.02 -6.03 0.22
CA TRP A 183 -7.17 -5.53 -0.51
C TRP A 183 -8.45 -6.20 -0.03
N THR A 184 -9.54 -5.44 0.01
CA THR A 184 -10.85 -5.93 0.43
C THR A 184 -11.93 -5.50 -0.57
N PRO A 185 -12.80 -6.44 -1.00
CA PRO A 185 -12.76 -7.87 -0.70
C PRO A 185 -11.70 -8.59 -1.52
N GLN A 186 -11.23 -9.76 -1.07
CA GLN A 186 -10.27 -10.57 -1.85
C GLN A 186 -10.96 -11.45 -2.91
N ASP A 187 -12.21 -11.87 -2.69
CA ASP A 187 -12.98 -12.66 -3.64
C ASP A 187 -13.49 -11.80 -4.81
N VAL A 188 -13.17 -12.22 -6.04
CA VAL A 188 -13.61 -11.57 -7.29
C VAL A 188 -15.14 -11.57 -7.50
N THR A 189 -15.87 -12.37 -6.74
CA THR A 189 -17.33 -12.39 -6.74
C THR A 189 -17.96 -11.44 -5.72
N ASP A 190 -17.15 -10.86 -4.84
CA ASP A 190 -17.55 -9.96 -3.77
C ASP A 190 -17.10 -8.51 -4.03
N SER A 191 -17.77 -7.56 -3.39
CA SER A 191 -17.46 -6.14 -3.46
C SER A 191 -18.08 -5.38 -2.28
N LEU A 192 -17.44 -4.29 -1.85
CA LEU A 192 -18.00 -3.40 -0.83
C LEU A 192 -19.12 -2.54 -1.44
N THR A 193 -20.24 -2.42 -0.74
CA THR A 193 -21.27 -1.42 -1.08
C THR A 193 -20.84 -0.02 -0.62
N GLU A 194 -21.58 1.00 -1.01
CA GLU A 194 -21.38 2.36 -0.48
C GLU A 194 -21.60 2.44 1.04
N ALA A 195 -22.49 1.61 1.58
CA ALA A 195 -22.71 1.52 3.02
C ALA A 195 -21.52 0.89 3.74
N ASP A 196 -20.95 -0.18 3.19
CA ASP A 196 -19.76 -0.84 3.76
C ASP A 196 -18.55 0.09 3.73
N LEU A 197 -18.38 0.86 2.64
CA LEU A 197 -17.32 1.87 2.54
C LEU A 197 -17.49 2.94 3.64
N ALA A 198 -18.72 3.43 3.84
CA ALA A 198 -19.01 4.46 4.83
C ALA A 198 -18.89 3.96 6.28
N SER A 199 -19.15 2.67 6.55
CA SER A 199 -19.05 2.10 7.90
C SER A 199 -17.62 1.66 8.23
N ASP A 200 -16.99 0.91 7.34
CA ASP A 200 -15.74 0.20 7.63
C ASP A 200 -14.52 1.03 7.26
N TYR A 201 -14.68 2.02 6.38
CA TYR A 201 -13.63 2.91 5.89
C TYR A 201 -14.01 4.40 6.01
N ALA A 202 -14.60 4.76 7.15
CA ALA A 202 -15.10 6.12 7.41
C ALA A 202 -14.05 7.23 7.30
N ASP A 203 -12.76 6.91 7.42
CA ASP A 203 -11.65 7.87 7.31
C ASP A 203 -11.22 8.15 5.86
N LEU A 204 -11.74 7.40 4.88
CA LEU A 204 -11.46 7.66 3.47
C LEU A 204 -12.08 9.00 3.03
N VAL A 205 -11.27 9.88 2.44
CA VAL A 205 -11.73 11.15 1.89
C VAL A 205 -11.96 11.04 0.38
N PRO A 206 -13.07 11.59 -0.16
CA PRO A 206 -13.32 11.56 -1.60
C PRO A 206 -12.29 12.42 -2.34
N ILE A 207 -11.81 11.91 -3.47
CA ILE A 207 -10.89 12.62 -4.37
C ILE A 207 -11.62 12.82 -5.70
N ALA A 208 -11.79 14.10 -6.06
CA ALA A 208 -12.48 14.52 -7.27
C ALA A 208 -11.58 14.46 -8.51
#